data_AF-A0A3D3KSL4-F1
#
_entry.id   AF-A0A3D3KSL4-F1
#
_cell.length_a   1.000
_cell.length_b   1.000
_cell.length_c   1.000
_cell.angle_alpha   90.00
_cell.angle_beta   90.00
_cell.angle_gamma   90.00
#
_symmetry.space_group_name_H-M   'P 1'
#
loop_
_entity.id
_entity.type
_entity.pdbx_description
1 polymer ?
#
loop_
_entity_poly.entity_id
_entity_poly.type
_entity_poly.pdbx_seq_one_letter_code
_entity_poly.pdbx_strand_id
1 'polypeptide(L)'
;MKPKVYFIEASTGEALESLAEKTQKLFDTLKFSSTVKRGDLVGVKTTFGEKNNIGHLKPPLVRAAVDKVRSAGAKPFVVETNTLYIGQRTNAVNHLLHAHNHGFTVETVGAPIIIADGLMGENDYTMPLDLPGGLCKMAHIAGSAKAAQGFVFLSHVTGHMLTGMGATLKNIGMGLASRGGKLAMHSGVVPQIIEPDCTACGICAEFCSPRAITIKDYAIIDPKQCIGCGECLAV
;
A
#
# COMPACT_ATOMS: atom_id res chain seq x y z
N MET A 1 20.84 10.39 -15.47
CA MET A 1 20.05 11.58 -15.83
C MET A 1 19.19 11.94 -14.62
N LYS A 2 19.15 13.21 -14.18
CA LYS A 2 18.29 13.60 -13.05
C LYS A 2 16.82 13.46 -13.46
N PRO A 3 15.92 12.96 -12.59
CA PRO A 3 14.50 12.85 -12.91
C PRO A 3 13.90 14.23 -13.16
N LYS A 4 13.05 14.35 -14.19
CA LYS A 4 12.25 15.56 -14.42
C LYS A 4 11.03 15.51 -13.51
N VAL A 5 10.82 16.56 -12.74
CA VAL A 5 9.70 16.69 -11.82
C VAL A 5 8.83 17.85 -12.28
N TYR A 6 7.52 17.62 -12.32
CA TYR A 6 6.53 18.61 -12.70
C TYR A 6 5.63 18.89 -11.51
N PHE A 7 5.25 20.15 -11.37
CA PHE A 7 4.35 20.61 -10.32
C PHE A 7 3.13 21.23 -10.98
N ILE A 8 1.98 20.99 -10.39
CA ILE A 8 0.74 21.69 -10.70
C ILE A 8 0.13 22.10 -9.36
N GLU A 9 -0.24 23.37 -9.26
CA GLU A 9 -0.82 23.91 -8.03
C GLU A 9 -2.17 23.25 -7.75
N ALA A 10 -2.46 22.98 -6.49
CA ALA A 10 -3.74 22.47 -6.01
C ALA A 10 -4.11 23.18 -4.71
N SER A 11 -5.41 23.38 -4.46
CA SER A 11 -5.90 24.08 -3.28
C SER A 11 -6.67 23.17 -2.34
N THR A 12 -6.65 23.48 -1.04
CA THR A 12 -7.50 22.81 -0.05
C THR A 12 -8.97 23.03 -0.40
N GLY A 13 -9.74 21.96 -0.48
CA GLY A 13 -11.17 22.01 -0.82
C GLY A 13 -11.45 22.16 -2.32
N GLU A 14 -10.43 22.06 -3.18
CA GLU A 14 -10.61 22.06 -4.63
C GLU A 14 -11.51 20.89 -5.08
N ALA A 15 -12.38 21.16 -6.07
CA ALA A 15 -13.29 20.18 -6.63
C ALA A 15 -12.52 18.98 -7.22
N LEU A 16 -13.06 17.77 -7.04
CA LEU A 16 -12.41 16.53 -7.49
C LEU A 16 -12.24 16.49 -9.01
N GLU A 17 -13.18 17.09 -9.75
CA GLU A 17 -13.16 17.21 -11.20
C GLU A 17 -11.93 18.04 -11.65
N SER A 18 -11.67 19.15 -10.97
CA SER A 18 -10.51 20.00 -11.28
C SER A 18 -9.19 19.29 -10.97
N LEU A 19 -9.11 18.60 -9.83
CA LEU A 19 -7.94 17.79 -9.48
C LEU A 19 -7.72 16.61 -10.45
N ALA A 20 -8.81 16.00 -10.95
CA ALA A 20 -8.76 14.95 -11.97
C ALA A 20 -8.24 15.49 -13.32
N GLU A 21 -8.72 16.65 -13.76
CA GLU A 21 -8.20 17.33 -14.96
C GLU A 21 -6.71 17.68 -14.81
N LYS A 22 -6.30 18.21 -13.66
CA LYS A 22 -4.88 18.50 -13.36
C LYS A 22 -4.02 17.24 -13.43
N THR A 23 -4.54 16.12 -12.94
CA THR A 23 -3.89 14.81 -13.07
C THR A 23 -3.70 14.44 -14.54
N GLN A 24 -4.73 14.58 -15.38
CA GLN A 24 -4.60 14.31 -16.82
C GLN A 24 -3.57 15.21 -17.51
N LYS A 25 -3.58 16.52 -17.20
CA LYS A 25 -2.60 17.49 -17.73
C LYS A 25 -1.15 17.12 -17.39
N LEU A 26 -0.89 16.61 -16.18
CA LEU A 26 0.43 16.12 -15.81
C LEU A 26 0.86 14.91 -16.67
N PHE A 27 -0.04 13.97 -16.94
CA PHE A 27 0.25 12.83 -17.81
C PHE A 27 0.58 13.26 -19.25
N ASP A 28 -0.14 14.24 -19.79
CA ASP A 28 0.15 14.82 -21.10
C ASP A 28 1.50 15.50 -21.14
N THR A 29 1.82 16.28 -20.10
CA THR A 29 3.12 16.96 -19.95
C THR A 29 4.27 15.95 -19.86
N LEU A 30 4.06 14.84 -19.15
CA LEU A 30 5.01 13.72 -19.04
C LEU A 30 5.17 12.94 -20.36
N LYS A 31 4.32 13.19 -21.37
CA LYS A 31 4.22 12.39 -22.59
C LYS A 31 4.05 10.90 -22.27
N PHE A 32 3.21 10.59 -21.28
CA PHE A 32 3.04 9.24 -20.75
C PHE A 32 2.75 8.18 -21.82
N SER A 33 2.03 8.52 -22.89
CA SER A 33 1.76 7.59 -23.99
C SER A 33 3.00 7.04 -24.68
N SER A 34 4.14 7.76 -24.60
CA SER A 34 5.42 7.30 -25.15
C SER A 34 6.17 6.31 -24.25
N THR A 35 5.72 6.10 -23.01
CA THR A 35 6.38 5.21 -22.04
C THR A 35 5.73 3.83 -21.92
N VAL A 36 4.58 3.63 -22.55
CA VAL A 36 3.82 2.37 -22.53
C VAL A 36 3.56 1.87 -23.95
N LYS A 37 3.44 0.56 -24.13
CA LYS A 37 3.10 -0.06 -25.41
C LYS A 37 1.64 -0.48 -25.44
N ARG A 38 1.10 -0.57 -26.65
CA ARG A 38 -0.25 -1.09 -26.85
C ARG A 38 -0.35 -2.52 -26.33
N GLY A 39 -1.33 -2.78 -25.47
CA GLY A 39 -1.59 -4.08 -24.86
C GLY A 39 -0.85 -4.36 -23.56
N ASP A 40 0.09 -3.50 -23.14
CA ASP A 40 0.78 -3.64 -21.85
C ASP A 40 -0.22 -3.68 -20.69
N LEU A 41 -0.03 -4.59 -19.75
CA LEU A 41 -0.76 -4.59 -18.48
C LEU A 41 -0.09 -3.59 -17.55
N VAL A 42 -0.79 -2.50 -17.23
CA VAL A 42 -0.23 -1.39 -16.43
C VAL A 42 -1.04 -1.21 -15.16
N GLY A 43 -0.37 -1.37 -14.01
CA GLY A 43 -1.01 -1.23 -12.70
C GLY A 43 -1.09 0.23 -12.27
N VAL A 44 -2.26 0.69 -11.85
CA VAL A 44 -2.46 1.97 -11.16
C VAL A 44 -2.51 1.69 -9.66
N LYS A 45 -1.37 1.88 -8.99
CA LYS A 45 -1.20 1.61 -7.56
C LYS A 45 -1.72 2.81 -6.77
N THR A 46 -2.76 2.60 -5.96
CA THR A 46 -3.22 3.55 -4.93
C THR A 46 -3.42 2.84 -3.59
N THR A 47 -3.80 3.55 -2.54
CA THR A 47 -4.35 2.96 -1.31
C THR A 47 -5.85 3.21 -1.28
N PHE A 48 -6.63 2.24 -0.81
CA PHE A 48 -8.06 2.41 -0.60
C PHE A 48 -8.38 3.10 0.72
N GLY A 49 -7.38 3.36 1.58
CA GLY A 49 -7.56 3.91 2.92
C GLY A 49 -8.03 2.87 3.93
N GLU A 50 -8.17 3.29 5.18
CA GLU A 50 -8.66 2.45 6.30
C GLU A 50 -10.11 2.79 6.66
N LYS A 51 -10.76 1.91 7.40
CA LYS A 51 -12.10 2.17 7.94
C LYS A 51 -12.11 3.52 8.67
N ASN A 52 -13.12 4.34 8.40
CA ASN A 52 -13.29 5.70 8.93
C ASN A 52 -12.23 6.73 8.48
N ASN A 53 -11.30 6.37 7.59
CA ASN A 53 -10.30 7.30 7.07
C ASN A 53 -10.79 7.98 5.78
N ILE A 54 -10.80 9.32 5.78
CA ILE A 54 -11.19 10.11 4.60
C ILE A 54 -10.01 10.65 3.79
N GLY A 55 -8.76 10.48 4.25
CA GLY A 55 -7.55 11.06 3.65
C GLY A 55 -6.98 10.31 2.43
N HIS A 56 -7.56 9.17 2.07
CA HIS A 56 -7.19 8.44 0.86
C HIS A 56 -7.57 9.19 -0.43
N LEU A 57 -6.81 8.96 -1.51
CA LEU A 57 -7.12 9.53 -2.83
C LEU A 57 -8.49 9.06 -3.32
N LYS A 58 -9.32 9.97 -3.81
CA LYS A 58 -10.69 9.65 -4.22
C LYS A 58 -10.74 8.93 -5.57
N PRO A 59 -11.74 8.06 -5.81
CA PRO A 59 -11.89 7.32 -7.05
C PRO A 59 -11.78 8.16 -8.34
N PRO A 60 -12.32 9.40 -8.44
CA PRO A 60 -12.18 10.22 -9.64
C PRO A 60 -10.71 10.54 -10.01
N LEU A 61 -9.83 10.70 -9.04
CA LEU A 61 -8.40 10.93 -9.29
C LEU A 61 -7.71 9.67 -9.84
N VAL A 62 -8.10 8.51 -9.31
CA VAL A 62 -7.60 7.23 -9.81
C VAL A 62 -8.13 6.96 -11.22
N ARG A 63 -9.40 7.28 -11.47
CA ARG A 63 -10.03 7.20 -12.79
C ARG A 63 -9.28 8.03 -13.84
N ALA A 64 -8.89 9.26 -13.49
CA ALA A 64 -8.11 10.11 -14.39
C ALA A 64 -6.81 9.42 -14.85
N ALA A 65 -6.07 8.79 -13.94
CA ALA A 65 -4.87 8.03 -14.31
C ALA A 65 -5.19 6.78 -15.14
N VAL A 66 -6.22 6.02 -14.75
CA VAL A 66 -6.69 4.83 -15.49
C VAL A 66 -7.04 5.18 -16.94
N ASP A 67 -7.74 6.29 -17.15
CA ASP A 67 -8.15 6.72 -18.48
C ASP A 67 -6.94 7.16 -19.34
N LYS A 68 -5.91 7.76 -18.75
CA LYS A 68 -4.65 8.07 -19.46
C LYS A 68 -3.89 6.80 -19.86
N VAL A 69 -3.85 5.80 -18.97
CA VAL A 69 -3.26 4.49 -19.30
C VAL A 69 -4.01 3.82 -20.44
N ARG A 70 -5.35 3.80 -20.38
CA ARG A 70 -6.19 3.25 -21.45
C ARG A 70 -6.02 3.98 -22.78
N SER A 71 -6.00 5.31 -22.75
CA SER A 71 -5.88 6.15 -23.95
C SER A 71 -4.53 6.01 -24.63
N ALA A 72 -3.49 5.60 -23.89
CA ALA A 72 -2.19 5.23 -24.44
C ALA A 72 -2.17 3.82 -25.09
N GLY A 73 -3.29 3.10 -25.10
CA GLY A 73 -3.43 1.77 -25.69
C GLY A 73 -3.06 0.61 -24.77
N ALA A 74 -2.70 0.88 -23.52
CA ALA A 74 -2.43 -0.13 -22.50
C ALA A 74 -3.73 -0.61 -21.82
N LYS A 75 -3.63 -1.69 -21.05
CA LYS A 75 -4.70 -2.33 -20.29
C LYS A 75 -4.54 -2.01 -18.80
N PRO A 76 -5.28 -1.02 -18.25
CA PRO A 76 -5.15 -0.64 -16.85
C PRO A 76 -5.82 -1.64 -15.91
N PHE A 77 -5.25 -1.78 -14.72
CA PHE A 77 -5.89 -2.37 -13.54
C PHE A 77 -5.48 -1.57 -12.30
N VAL A 78 -6.35 -1.42 -11.31
CA VAL A 78 -6.01 -0.80 -10.03
C VAL A 78 -5.41 -1.87 -9.13
N VAL A 79 -4.33 -1.56 -8.42
CA VAL A 79 -3.56 -2.58 -7.68
C VAL A 79 -3.27 -2.19 -6.23
N GLU A 80 -3.43 -3.18 -5.35
CA GLU A 80 -3.13 -3.13 -3.91
C GLU A 80 -2.63 -4.50 -3.42
N THR A 81 -2.20 -4.59 -2.17
CA THR A 81 -1.63 -5.79 -1.53
C THR A 81 -2.03 -5.85 -0.05
N ASN A 82 -2.31 -7.04 0.47
CA ASN A 82 -2.85 -7.18 1.82
C ASN A 82 -1.91 -6.63 2.92
N THR A 83 -2.50 -6.08 3.99
CA THR A 83 -1.79 -5.48 5.14
C THR A 83 -1.48 -6.51 6.21
N LEU A 84 -0.36 -6.36 6.93
CA LEU A 84 -0.01 -7.26 8.04
C LEU A 84 -0.99 -7.19 9.21
N TYR A 85 -1.38 -5.96 9.52
CA TYR A 85 -2.11 -5.59 10.71
C TYR A 85 -3.60 -5.91 10.60
N ILE A 86 -4.24 -6.10 11.76
CA ILE A 86 -5.64 -6.43 11.90
C ILE A 86 -6.50 -5.33 11.25
N GLY A 87 -7.47 -5.75 10.43
CA GLY A 87 -8.35 -4.83 9.74
C GLY A 87 -8.96 -5.43 8.48
N GLN A 88 -9.65 -4.59 7.72
CA GLN A 88 -10.37 -4.99 6.53
C GLN A 88 -9.45 -5.34 5.36
N ARG A 89 -8.18 -4.95 5.41
CA ARG A 89 -7.20 -5.13 4.32
C ARG A 89 -6.28 -6.34 4.51
N THR A 90 -6.62 -7.22 5.45
CA THR A 90 -5.82 -8.41 5.80
C THR A 90 -5.90 -9.54 4.77
N ASN A 91 -7.00 -9.65 4.04
CA ASN A 91 -7.24 -10.65 3.01
C ASN A 91 -8.01 -10.03 1.85
N ALA A 92 -7.88 -10.61 0.66
CA ALA A 92 -8.41 -10.01 -0.57
C ALA A 92 -9.93 -9.84 -0.56
N VAL A 93 -10.70 -10.74 0.07
CA VAL A 93 -12.17 -10.68 0.09
C VAL A 93 -12.64 -9.45 0.86
N ASN A 94 -12.20 -9.31 2.10
CA ASN A 94 -12.56 -8.15 2.92
C ASN A 94 -11.98 -6.86 2.34
N HIS A 95 -10.78 -6.94 1.75
CA HIS A 95 -10.10 -5.78 1.17
C HIS A 95 -10.84 -5.23 -0.04
N LEU A 96 -11.33 -6.11 -0.93
CA LEU A 96 -12.13 -5.70 -2.08
C LEU A 96 -13.50 -5.15 -1.66
N LEU A 97 -14.15 -5.74 -0.67
CA LEU A 97 -15.40 -5.18 -0.10
C LEU A 97 -15.16 -3.82 0.54
N HIS A 98 -14.04 -3.63 1.23
CA HIS A 98 -13.64 -2.35 1.80
C HIS A 98 -13.37 -1.30 0.72
N ALA A 99 -12.65 -1.67 -0.33
CA ALA A 99 -12.42 -0.81 -1.49
C ALA A 99 -13.77 -0.39 -2.12
N HIS A 100 -14.69 -1.34 -2.30
CA HIS A 100 -16.03 -1.08 -2.82
C HIS A 100 -16.81 -0.09 -1.94
N ASN A 101 -16.80 -0.28 -0.61
CA ASN A 101 -17.46 0.62 0.34
C ASN A 101 -16.87 2.04 0.34
N HIS A 102 -15.60 2.18 -0.04
CA HIS A 102 -14.93 3.47 -0.25
C HIS A 102 -15.13 4.03 -1.67
N GLY A 103 -15.99 3.40 -2.47
CA GLY A 103 -16.35 3.84 -3.82
C GLY A 103 -15.34 3.44 -4.89
N PHE A 104 -14.38 2.54 -4.61
CA PHE A 104 -13.51 1.97 -5.62
C PHE A 104 -14.21 0.77 -6.26
N THR A 105 -14.89 1.02 -7.37
CA THR A 105 -15.58 -0.01 -8.16
C THR A 105 -15.15 0.11 -9.62
N VAL A 106 -15.41 -0.93 -10.42
CA VAL A 106 -15.07 -0.90 -11.85
C VAL A 106 -15.76 0.27 -12.55
N GLU A 107 -16.97 0.63 -12.14
CA GLU A 107 -17.76 1.71 -12.70
C GLU A 107 -17.14 3.08 -12.40
N THR A 108 -16.70 3.29 -11.15
CA THR A 108 -16.15 4.57 -10.71
C THR A 108 -14.71 4.78 -11.19
N VAL A 109 -13.83 3.78 -10.98
CA VAL A 109 -12.41 3.87 -11.37
C VAL A 109 -12.15 3.47 -12.80
N GLY A 110 -13.12 2.82 -13.46
CA GLY A 110 -13.02 2.41 -14.85
C GLY A 110 -12.18 1.15 -15.10
N ALA A 111 -11.64 0.49 -14.08
CA ALA A 111 -10.73 -0.65 -14.24
C ALA A 111 -10.93 -1.71 -13.15
N PRO A 112 -10.60 -2.99 -13.43
CA PRO A 112 -10.63 -4.04 -12.41
C PRO A 112 -9.62 -3.76 -11.30
N ILE A 113 -9.97 -4.15 -10.08
CA ILE A 113 -9.08 -4.11 -8.92
C ILE A 113 -8.43 -5.48 -8.73
N ILE A 114 -7.12 -5.51 -8.54
CA ILE A 114 -6.33 -6.72 -8.30
C ILE A 114 -5.60 -6.57 -6.97
N ILE A 115 -5.86 -7.51 -6.05
CA ILE A 115 -5.04 -7.72 -4.86
C ILE A 115 -3.86 -8.61 -5.27
N ALA A 116 -2.71 -7.99 -5.51
CA ALA A 116 -1.63 -8.60 -6.27
C ALA A 116 -0.84 -9.66 -5.52
N ASP A 117 -0.97 -9.73 -4.19
CA ASP A 117 -0.31 -10.72 -3.35
C ASP A 117 -1.22 -11.90 -2.97
N GLY A 118 -2.37 -12.04 -3.62
CA GLY A 118 -3.24 -13.23 -3.47
C GLY A 118 -4.30 -13.08 -2.39
N LEU A 119 -4.99 -14.17 -2.08
CA LEU A 119 -6.15 -14.17 -1.19
C LEU A 119 -5.75 -13.81 0.25
N MET A 120 -4.64 -14.37 0.71
CA MET A 120 -4.10 -14.26 2.06
C MET A 120 -2.69 -13.66 2.08
N GLY A 121 -2.19 -13.13 0.95
CA GLY A 121 -0.82 -12.63 0.82
C GLY A 121 0.21 -13.70 0.45
N GLU A 122 -0.25 -14.87 0.00
CA GLU A 122 0.54 -16.04 -0.37
C GLU A 122 1.26 -15.93 -1.72
N ASN A 123 0.79 -15.05 -2.61
CA ASN A 123 1.40 -14.83 -3.91
C ASN A 123 2.59 -13.87 -3.76
N ASP A 124 3.72 -14.42 -3.30
CA ASP A 124 5.00 -13.74 -3.13
C ASP A 124 5.93 -14.03 -4.32
N TYR A 125 6.61 -13.01 -4.79
CA TYR A 125 7.76 -13.17 -5.67
C TYR A 125 8.98 -12.51 -5.04
N THR A 126 9.96 -13.36 -4.72
CA THR A 126 11.23 -12.94 -4.13
C THR A 126 12.28 -12.75 -5.23
N MET A 127 12.96 -11.61 -5.24
CA MET A 127 14.06 -11.33 -6.18
C MET A 127 15.29 -10.80 -5.46
N PRO A 128 16.50 -11.16 -5.91
CA PRO A 128 17.72 -10.56 -5.38
C PRO A 128 17.81 -9.08 -5.76
N LEU A 129 18.29 -8.27 -4.82
CA LEU A 129 18.65 -6.88 -5.05
C LEU A 129 20.18 -6.78 -5.05
N ASP A 130 20.73 -6.47 -6.22
CA ASP A 130 22.15 -6.16 -6.36
C ASP A 130 22.32 -4.63 -6.45
N LEU A 131 22.24 -3.98 -5.29
CA LEU A 131 22.39 -2.53 -5.16
C LEU A 131 23.66 -2.24 -4.35
N PRO A 132 24.64 -1.49 -4.90
CA PRO A 132 25.82 -1.08 -4.15
C PRO A 132 25.45 -0.34 -2.87
N GLY A 133 25.88 -0.86 -1.71
CA GLY A 133 25.55 -0.32 -0.40
C GLY A 133 24.12 -0.59 0.09
N GLY A 134 23.37 -1.46 -0.59
CA GLY A 134 22.01 -1.84 -0.20
C GLY A 134 21.98 -2.65 1.09
N LEU A 135 21.17 -2.21 2.06
CA LEU A 135 20.93 -2.95 3.32
C LEU A 135 20.06 -4.20 3.13
N CYS A 136 19.30 -4.23 2.03
CA CYS A 136 18.36 -5.29 1.71
C CYS A 136 18.89 -6.12 0.54
N LYS A 137 19.07 -7.43 0.76
CA LYS A 137 19.57 -8.37 -0.27
C LYS A 137 18.46 -8.97 -1.14
N MET A 138 17.24 -9.03 -0.62
CA MET A 138 16.10 -9.67 -1.28
C MET A 138 14.88 -8.76 -1.20
N ALA A 139 14.26 -8.47 -2.34
CA ALA A 139 12.95 -7.82 -2.38
C ALA A 139 11.85 -8.88 -2.51
N HIS A 140 10.83 -8.75 -1.68
CA HIS A 140 9.63 -9.57 -1.68
C HIS A 140 8.48 -8.72 -2.21
N ILE A 141 8.09 -8.94 -3.46
CA ILE A 141 7.01 -8.21 -4.12
C ILE A 141 5.78 -9.08 -4.29
N ALA A 142 4.62 -8.44 -4.46
CA ALA A 142 3.41 -9.13 -4.84
C ALA A 142 3.61 -9.88 -6.17
N GLY A 143 3.29 -11.17 -6.20
CA GLY A 143 3.60 -12.05 -7.33
C GLY A 143 2.93 -11.61 -8.63
N SER A 144 1.67 -11.15 -8.58
CA SER A 144 0.99 -10.62 -9.76
C SER A 144 1.63 -9.33 -10.28
N ALA A 145 2.34 -8.57 -9.43
CA ALA A 145 3.03 -7.37 -9.86
C ALA A 145 4.21 -7.68 -10.81
N LYS A 146 4.83 -8.87 -10.68
CA LYS A 146 5.92 -9.33 -11.56
C LYS A 146 5.47 -9.48 -13.02
N ALA A 147 4.19 -9.77 -13.25
CA ALA A 147 3.61 -9.99 -14.56
C ALA A 147 3.20 -8.70 -15.28
N ALA A 148 3.19 -7.55 -14.59
CA ALA A 148 2.84 -6.27 -15.18
C ALA A 148 4.03 -5.67 -15.96
N GLN A 149 3.74 -4.92 -17.02
CA GLN A 149 4.75 -4.25 -17.86
C GLN A 149 5.09 -2.85 -17.35
N GLY A 150 4.27 -2.29 -16.46
CA GLY A 150 4.52 -0.98 -15.87
C GLY A 150 3.56 -0.64 -14.74
N PHE A 151 3.89 0.41 -14.01
CA PHE A 151 3.08 0.92 -12.91
C PHE A 151 3.01 2.45 -12.92
N VAL A 152 1.84 2.97 -12.55
CA VAL A 152 1.61 4.35 -12.14
C VAL A 152 1.33 4.33 -10.64
N PHE A 153 2.11 5.07 -9.85
CA PHE A 153 1.90 5.18 -8.40
C PHE A 153 1.22 6.49 -8.05
N LEU A 154 -0.02 6.41 -7.59
CA LEU A 154 -0.76 7.54 -7.04
C LEU A 154 -0.63 7.49 -5.51
N SER A 155 -0.10 8.55 -4.93
CA SER A 155 0.22 8.59 -3.49
C SER A 155 -0.20 9.93 -2.90
N HIS A 156 -0.68 9.91 -1.65
CA HIS A 156 -0.81 11.10 -0.83
C HIS A 156 0.26 11.07 0.27
N VAL A 157 0.65 12.23 0.77
CA VAL A 157 1.56 12.32 1.92
C VAL A 157 0.82 11.80 3.16
N THR A 158 1.50 10.98 3.95
CA THR A 158 1.01 10.41 5.20
C THR A 158 2.09 10.52 6.25
N GLY A 159 1.78 10.99 7.47
CA GLY A 159 2.72 10.92 8.59
C GLY A 159 3.09 9.48 8.95
N HIS A 160 4.32 9.24 9.38
CA HIS A 160 4.78 7.91 9.78
C HIS A 160 5.72 7.98 10.99
N MET A 161 5.37 7.24 12.06
CA MET A 161 6.07 7.34 13.36
C MET A 161 7.58 7.03 13.27
N LEU A 162 7.98 6.08 12.43
CA LEU A 162 9.38 5.64 12.34
C LEU A 162 10.20 6.42 11.29
N THR A 163 9.55 6.88 10.22
CA THR A 163 10.26 7.41 9.03
C THR A 163 9.87 8.86 8.69
N GLY A 164 9.13 9.53 9.58
CA GLY A 164 8.60 10.88 9.41
C GLY A 164 7.41 10.94 8.45
N MET A 165 7.63 10.61 7.18
CA MET A 165 6.60 10.67 6.13
C MET A 165 6.63 9.44 5.22
N GLY A 166 5.44 9.06 4.73
CA GLY A 166 5.22 8.11 3.66
C GLY A 166 4.55 8.79 2.47
N ALA A 167 4.99 8.46 1.27
CA ALA A 167 4.42 8.88 0.00
C ALA A 167 4.79 7.85 -1.08
N THR A 168 5.22 8.29 -2.25
CA THR A 168 5.49 7.44 -3.42
C THR A 168 6.50 6.32 -3.16
N LEU A 169 7.62 6.58 -2.48
CA LEU A 169 8.63 5.53 -2.24
C LEU A 169 8.11 4.42 -1.31
N LYS A 170 7.36 4.77 -0.27
CA LYS A 170 6.66 3.78 0.58
C LYS A 170 5.66 2.99 -0.25
N ASN A 171 4.96 3.66 -1.15
CA ASN A 171 3.96 3.07 -2.02
C ASN A 171 4.56 2.06 -3.02
N ILE A 172 5.75 2.38 -3.57
CA ILE A 172 6.52 1.50 -4.47
C ILE A 172 7.08 0.30 -3.70
N GLY A 173 7.72 0.54 -2.56
CA GLY A 173 8.33 -0.52 -1.74
C GLY A 173 7.27 -1.32 -1.01
N MET A 174 6.90 -0.88 0.19
CA MET A 174 5.97 -1.59 1.06
C MET A 174 4.57 -1.76 0.46
N GLY A 175 4.07 -0.75 -0.28
CA GLY A 175 2.72 -0.79 -0.85
C GLY A 175 2.53 -1.82 -1.98
N LEU A 176 3.62 -2.29 -2.59
CA LEU A 176 3.62 -3.34 -3.62
C LEU A 176 4.31 -4.63 -3.14
N ALA A 177 4.78 -4.65 -1.89
CA ALA A 177 5.32 -5.84 -1.27
C ALA A 177 4.20 -6.84 -0.98
N SER A 178 4.49 -8.14 -1.01
CA SER A 178 3.60 -9.16 -0.44
C SER A 178 3.46 -8.97 1.08
N ARG A 179 2.53 -9.66 1.74
CA ARG A 179 2.54 -9.74 3.21
C ARG A 179 3.89 -10.22 3.75
N GLY A 180 4.48 -11.25 3.16
CA GLY A 180 5.81 -11.73 3.56
C GLY A 180 6.89 -10.64 3.46
N GLY A 181 6.85 -9.84 2.40
CA GLY A 181 7.75 -8.71 2.22
C GLY A 181 7.54 -7.57 3.19
N LYS A 182 6.28 -7.21 3.47
CA LYS A 182 5.97 -6.24 4.53
C LYS A 182 6.51 -6.75 5.86
N LEU A 183 6.37 -8.04 6.15
CA LEU A 183 6.89 -8.64 7.38
C LEU A 183 8.40 -8.54 7.43
N ALA A 184 9.12 -8.88 6.35
CA ALA A 184 10.58 -8.75 6.29
C ALA A 184 11.08 -7.31 6.50
N MET A 185 10.29 -6.30 6.11
CA MET A 185 10.60 -4.88 6.38
C MET A 185 10.38 -4.47 7.84
N HIS A 186 9.55 -5.21 8.59
CA HIS A 186 9.20 -4.94 9.99
C HIS A 186 9.80 -5.96 10.98
N SER A 187 10.27 -7.10 10.50
CA SER A 187 10.69 -8.23 11.33
C SER A 187 11.85 -7.80 12.21
N GLY A 188 11.63 -7.87 13.53
CA GLY A 188 12.58 -7.41 14.53
C GLY A 188 12.03 -6.32 15.46
N VAL A 189 10.83 -5.80 15.19
CA VAL A 189 10.13 -4.92 16.15
C VAL A 189 9.38 -5.77 17.17
N VAL A 190 10.14 -6.41 18.06
CA VAL A 190 9.60 -7.17 19.20
C VAL A 190 9.52 -6.24 20.41
N PRO A 191 8.32 -5.97 20.96
CA PRO A 191 8.19 -5.10 22.11
C PRO A 191 8.77 -5.74 23.37
N GLN A 192 9.30 -4.91 24.26
CA GLN A 192 9.68 -5.31 25.62
C GLN A 192 8.65 -4.74 26.60
N ILE A 193 8.18 -5.60 27.51
CA ILE A 193 7.24 -5.20 28.55
C ILE A 193 8.03 -4.77 29.79
N ILE A 194 7.76 -3.56 30.27
CA ILE A 194 8.27 -3.06 31.55
C ILE A 194 7.18 -3.39 32.57
N GLU A 195 7.35 -4.49 33.30
CA GLU A 195 6.30 -5.06 34.17
C GLU A 195 5.69 -4.04 35.16
N PRO A 196 6.49 -3.20 35.86
CA PRO A 196 5.95 -2.22 36.80
C PRO A 196 5.05 -1.14 36.16
N ASP A 197 5.25 -0.86 34.86
CA ASP A 197 4.52 0.17 34.13
C ASP A 197 3.31 -0.41 33.39
N CYS A 198 3.19 -1.74 33.32
CA CYS A 198 2.09 -2.41 32.63
C CYS A 198 0.84 -2.42 33.50
N THR A 199 -0.25 -1.82 32.99
CA THR A 199 -1.55 -1.80 33.68
C THR A 199 -2.44 -3.01 33.35
N ALA A 200 -1.90 -4.01 32.62
CA ALA A 200 -2.66 -5.17 32.12
C ALA A 200 -3.93 -4.81 31.32
N CYS A 201 -3.96 -3.65 30.64
CA CYS A 201 -5.16 -3.16 29.94
C CYS A 201 -5.62 -4.04 28.76
N GLY A 202 -4.74 -4.88 28.22
CA GLY A 202 -5.06 -5.85 27.17
C GLY A 202 -5.13 -5.33 25.73
N ILE A 203 -5.01 -4.02 25.51
CA ILE A 203 -5.04 -3.41 24.16
C ILE A 203 -3.99 -4.04 23.24
N CYS A 204 -2.77 -4.27 23.73
CA CYS A 204 -1.71 -4.90 22.94
C CYS A 204 -2.08 -6.32 22.45
N ALA A 205 -2.85 -7.08 23.24
CA ALA A 205 -3.29 -8.42 22.88
C ALA A 205 -4.43 -8.40 21.83
N GLU A 206 -5.33 -7.42 21.91
CA GLU A 206 -6.39 -7.22 20.92
C GLU A 206 -5.83 -7.00 19.51
N PHE A 207 -4.75 -6.21 19.42
CA PHE A 207 -4.06 -5.89 18.16
C PHE A 207 -2.95 -6.88 17.80
N CYS A 208 -2.84 -8.00 18.51
CA CYS A 208 -1.85 -9.03 18.19
C CYS A 208 -2.42 -10.00 17.15
N SER A 209 -2.18 -9.74 15.86
CA SER A 209 -2.59 -10.59 14.74
C SER A 209 -2.25 -12.10 14.92
N PRO A 210 -1.02 -12.50 15.33
CA PRO A 210 -0.70 -13.90 15.59
C PRO A 210 -1.19 -14.41 16.96
N ARG A 211 -1.84 -13.58 17.78
CA ARG A 211 -2.28 -13.89 19.15
C ARG A 211 -1.16 -14.36 20.08
N ALA A 212 0.02 -13.78 19.91
CA ALA A 212 1.21 -14.09 20.70
C ALA A 212 1.22 -13.47 22.11
N ILE A 213 0.25 -12.62 22.47
CA ILE A 213 0.23 -11.89 23.73
C ILE A 213 -0.87 -12.43 24.63
N THR A 214 -0.50 -12.80 25.86
CA THR A 214 -1.43 -13.20 26.93
C THR A 214 -1.39 -12.16 28.05
N ILE A 215 -2.55 -11.81 28.59
CA ILE A 215 -2.67 -10.85 29.71
C ILE A 215 -2.86 -11.61 31.02
N LYS A 216 -2.00 -11.34 32.00
CA LYS A 216 -2.14 -11.74 33.41
C LYS A 216 -2.07 -10.49 34.28
N ASP A 217 -1.18 -10.47 35.28
CA ASP A 217 -0.83 -9.26 36.04
C ASP A 217 -0.11 -8.22 35.16
N TYR A 218 0.54 -8.68 34.08
CA TYR A 218 1.12 -7.87 33.01
C TYR A 218 1.01 -8.62 31.67
N ALA A 219 1.35 -7.93 30.57
CA ALA A 219 1.36 -8.54 29.25
C ALA A 219 2.57 -9.48 29.09
N ILE A 220 2.34 -10.70 28.61
CA ILE A 220 3.38 -11.70 28.35
C ILE A 220 3.37 -12.04 26.86
N ILE A 221 4.51 -11.87 26.20
CA ILE A 221 4.70 -12.15 24.77
C ILE A 221 5.33 -13.52 24.61
N ASP A 222 4.68 -14.43 23.88
CA ASP A 222 5.27 -15.69 23.44
C ASP A 222 6.24 -15.43 22.27
N PRO A 223 7.57 -15.58 22.47
CA PRO A 223 8.55 -15.31 21.43
C PRO A 223 8.47 -16.29 20.26
N LYS A 224 7.84 -17.46 20.44
CA LYS A 224 7.67 -18.46 19.36
C LYS A 224 6.51 -18.11 18.43
N GLN A 225 5.51 -17.41 18.93
CA GLN A 225 4.35 -16.97 18.14
C GLN A 225 4.50 -15.54 17.62
N CYS A 226 5.29 -14.70 18.30
CA CYS A 226 5.50 -13.32 17.92
C CYS A 226 6.26 -13.22 16.59
N ILE A 227 5.62 -12.60 15.60
CA ILE A 227 6.25 -12.33 14.29
C ILE A 227 7.04 -11.00 14.27
N GLY A 228 7.08 -10.27 15.39
CA GLY A 228 7.81 -9.01 15.50
C GLY A 228 7.32 -7.91 14.56
N CYS A 229 6.00 -7.84 14.29
CA CYS A 229 5.43 -6.84 13.39
C CYS A 229 5.28 -5.43 14.01
N GLY A 230 5.36 -5.32 15.34
CA GLY A 230 5.25 -4.05 16.06
C GLY A 230 3.87 -3.40 16.08
N GLU A 231 2.83 -4.04 15.56
CA GLU A 231 1.47 -3.47 15.49
C GLU A 231 0.93 -3.06 16.86
N CYS A 232 1.10 -3.91 17.87
CA CYS A 232 0.68 -3.68 19.24
C CYS A 232 1.37 -2.49 19.95
N LEU A 233 2.38 -1.86 19.34
CA LEU A 233 3.02 -0.64 19.83
C LEU A 233 2.38 0.65 19.25
N ALA A 234 1.60 0.52 18.19
CA ALA A 234 1.06 1.66 17.44
C ALA A 234 -0.41 1.98 17.81
N VAL A 235 -0.88 1.46 18.95
CA VAL A 235 -2.29 1.46 19.39
C VAL A 235 -2.48 2.16 20.71
#